data_AF-A0A431KNL8-F1
#
_entry.id   AF-A0A431KNL8-F1
#
_cell.length_a   1.000
_cell.length_b   1.000
_cell.length_c   1.000
_cell.angle_alpha   90.00
_cell.angle_beta   90.00
_cell.angle_gamma   90.00
#
_symmetry.space_group_name_H-M   'P 1'
#
loop_
_entity.id
_entity.type
_entity.pdbx_description
1 polymer ?
#
loop_
_entity_poly.entity_id
_entity_poly.type
_entity_poly.pdbx_seq_one_letter_code
_entity_poly.pdbx_strand_id
1 'polypeptide(L)'
;MNQPTNALVVSSGTPPVAKRPSGQQRWPRIWGPRMWKLLALTAVLFVYRLWVIQHSGISLFFDEAQYWDWSKHLAWGYFSKPPLIAGLIWLSTTLFGSSELGVKMIVMLLYPATALCMVGLARALWPTSSGVRTGIVAGALFMTIPMVGLMGLFASTDAPLILCWTLASWALWRAQVTNRIGNWVWLGVACGVGLMGKYTMAAFALTAIWTLWAVHGPQRGILRPGPWVAAIVAAALLSPNLIWNAENGFPTMQHTVELTAQSDRSGGIMPTLVFLAGQVLMLGPVAVIAGLWLFKRTPVPNGPNTAPNSQWASSSQMMPPSQWKNSAQATLSSQPGGNADGTPAKRPVVRNSAYYLASVSSYRFLWAMSVPLEVIAIVQALYADAHVNWAAPSMVGFTLLIASRLSQPLVPLAAPRHNRWLTAVLVTNLLLTGIALHMRDFVGPTLPSKYDVLVRMRGWHEAFADLAPELEDPVVTGLPVLTDTRLFITEAAYYWRRHNVQTLMWNPKGSRQDHYEMTRSLPNKVGADVILLTSNPKPDEVTKRFAIIRPLKSTKIAVGPDRNVEMHLFFLRGFLGYDQKTYLEQSGADKPPSADEQ
;
A
#
# COMPACT_ATOMS: atom_id res chain seq x y z
N MET A 1 -31.71 -10.71 89.89
CA MET A 1 -30.56 -11.56 89.54
C MET A 1 -30.76 -12.04 88.10
N ASN A 2 -30.52 -11.18 87.10
CA ASN A 2 -29.25 -10.92 86.39
C ASN A 2 -28.67 -12.15 85.67
N GLN A 3 -28.96 -12.21 84.36
CA GLN A 3 -28.22 -12.98 83.36
C GLN A 3 -26.78 -12.47 83.23
N PRO A 4 -25.81 -13.33 82.88
CA PRO A 4 -24.59 -12.90 82.22
C PRO A 4 -24.65 -13.17 80.71
N THR A 5 -24.39 -12.11 79.96
CA THR A 5 -24.10 -12.02 78.54
C THR A 5 -22.84 -12.80 78.17
N ASN A 6 -22.94 -13.78 77.26
CA ASN A 6 -21.76 -14.37 76.63
C ASN A 6 -21.31 -13.50 75.45
N ALA A 7 -20.14 -12.88 75.62
CA ALA A 7 -19.48 -12.02 74.67
C ALA A 7 -19.05 -12.78 73.40
N LEU A 8 -19.29 -12.15 72.26
CA LEU A 8 -18.73 -12.50 70.96
C LEU A 8 -17.21 -12.40 71.01
N VAL A 9 -16.52 -13.54 70.88
CA VAL A 9 -15.08 -13.60 70.62
C VAL A 9 -14.84 -13.07 69.20
N VAL A 10 -14.39 -11.82 69.11
CA VAL A 10 -13.85 -11.26 67.87
C VAL A 10 -12.46 -11.86 67.64
N SER A 11 -12.40 -12.92 66.82
CA SER A 11 -11.15 -13.44 66.29
C SER A 11 -10.50 -12.37 65.39
N SER A 12 -9.41 -11.78 65.87
CA SER A 12 -8.51 -10.88 65.14
C SER A 12 -7.65 -11.64 64.11
N GLY A 13 -8.31 -12.42 63.25
CA GLY A 13 -7.68 -13.04 62.09
C GLY A 13 -7.46 -11.98 61.01
N THR A 14 -6.20 -11.62 60.77
CA THR A 14 -5.82 -10.90 59.55
C THR A 14 -6.37 -11.69 58.35
N PRO A 15 -7.11 -11.05 57.42
CA PRO A 15 -7.60 -11.76 56.25
C PRO A 15 -6.39 -12.37 55.52
N PRO A 16 -6.48 -13.63 55.07
CA PRO A 16 -5.34 -14.28 54.42
C PRO A 16 -4.91 -13.40 53.26
N VAL A 17 -3.66 -12.91 53.33
CA VAL A 17 -3.03 -12.18 52.24
C VAL A 17 -3.09 -13.09 51.02
N ALA A 18 -4.00 -12.79 50.10
CA ALA A 18 -4.14 -13.53 48.86
C ALA A 18 -2.77 -13.53 48.18
N LYS A 19 -2.10 -14.69 48.16
CA LYS A 19 -0.82 -14.88 47.47
C LYS A 19 -1.01 -14.37 46.05
N ARG A 20 -0.29 -13.31 45.69
CA ARG A 20 -0.25 -12.79 44.32
C ARG A 20 0.09 -13.98 43.41
N PRO A 21 -0.69 -14.26 42.34
CA PRO A 21 -0.30 -15.27 41.38
C PRO A 21 1.05 -14.87 40.80
N SER A 22 2.06 -15.70 41.04
CA SER A 22 3.48 -15.52 40.67
C SER A 22 3.76 -15.70 39.18
N GLY A 23 2.72 -15.70 38.33
CA GLY A 23 2.89 -15.75 36.89
C GLY A 23 3.22 -14.37 36.34
N GLN A 24 4.50 -14.05 36.11
CA GLN A 24 4.87 -13.01 35.16
C GLN A 24 4.14 -13.29 33.84
N GLN A 25 3.12 -12.50 33.50
CA GLN A 25 2.38 -12.64 32.26
C GLN A 25 3.32 -12.31 31.09
N ARG A 26 3.81 -13.35 30.43
CA ARG A 26 4.72 -13.23 29.28
C ARG A 26 3.92 -12.79 28.05
N TRP A 27 4.44 -11.78 27.36
CA TRP A 27 3.91 -11.32 26.08
C TRP A 27 3.76 -12.50 25.10
N PRO A 28 2.66 -12.61 24.32
CA PRO A 28 2.40 -13.80 23.51
C PRO A 28 3.54 -14.10 22.54
N ARG A 29 3.94 -15.39 22.51
CA ARG A 29 4.90 -15.88 21.52
C ARG A 29 4.25 -15.85 20.14
N ILE A 30 4.97 -15.26 19.18
CA ILE A 30 4.59 -15.28 17.77
C ILE A 30 4.97 -16.63 17.15
N TRP A 31 6.12 -17.18 17.55
CA TRP A 31 6.67 -18.40 17.00
C TRP A 31 5.88 -19.63 17.46
N GLY A 32 5.55 -20.47 16.49
CA GLY A 32 4.82 -21.73 16.67
C GLY A 32 4.43 -22.33 15.31
N PRO A 33 3.80 -23.52 15.27
CA PRO A 33 3.50 -24.23 14.03
C PRO A 33 2.65 -23.42 13.04
N ARG A 34 1.76 -22.56 13.54
CA ARG A 34 0.91 -21.71 12.69
C ARG A 34 1.69 -20.59 11.98
N MET A 35 2.74 -20.06 12.63
CA MET A 35 3.60 -19.05 11.99
C MET A 35 4.41 -19.70 10.86
N TRP A 36 4.93 -20.91 11.05
CA TRP A 36 5.59 -21.66 9.97
C TRP A 36 4.66 -21.91 8.78
N LYS A 37 3.37 -22.20 9.01
CA LYS A 37 2.38 -22.31 7.93
C LYS A 37 2.18 -20.99 7.18
N LEU A 38 2.15 -19.86 7.88
CA LEU A 38 2.07 -18.54 7.22
C LEU A 38 3.32 -18.27 6.40
N LEU A 39 4.51 -18.51 6.95
CA LEU A 39 5.78 -18.32 6.25
C LEU A 39 5.86 -19.20 4.99
N ALA A 40 5.47 -20.47 5.10
CA ALA A 40 5.39 -21.38 3.96
C ALA A 40 4.39 -20.88 2.90
N LEU A 41 3.18 -20.47 3.31
CA LEU A 41 2.20 -19.89 2.38
C LEU A 41 2.75 -18.63 1.69
N THR A 42 3.35 -17.71 2.44
CA THR A 42 3.91 -16.47 1.88
C THR A 42 5.06 -16.76 0.94
N ALA A 43 5.89 -17.76 1.25
CA ALA A 43 7.01 -18.18 0.40
C ALA A 43 6.50 -18.83 -0.89
N VAL A 44 5.52 -19.75 -0.81
CA VAL A 44 4.91 -20.38 -1.98
C VAL A 44 4.27 -19.34 -2.90
N LEU A 45 3.49 -18.41 -2.35
CA LEU A 45 2.86 -17.35 -3.16
C LEU A 45 3.88 -16.36 -3.73
N PHE A 46 4.95 -16.08 -3.01
CA PHE A 46 6.05 -15.26 -3.54
C PHE A 46 6.75 -15.97 -4.70
N VAL A 47 7.14 -17.24 -4.54
CA VAL A 47 7.76 -18.04 -5.61
C VAL A 47 6.83 -18.19 -6.82
N TYR A 48 5.54 -18.39 -6.59
CA TYR A 48 4.54 -18.41 -7.65
C TYR A 48 4.52 -17.07 -8.43
N ARG A 49 4.61 -15.92 -7.76
CA ARG A 49 4.71 -14.62 -8.46
C ARG A 49 5.99 -14.49 -9.28
N LEU A 50 7.13 -14.97 -8.76
CA LEU A 50 8.37 -15.02 -9.55
C LEU A 50 8.16 -15.81 -10.84
N TRP A 51 7.52 -16.97 -10.72
CA TRP A 51 7.21 -17.83 -11.86
C TRP A 51 6.27 -17.14 -12.85
N VAL A 52 5.19 -16.49 -12.37
CA VAL A 52 4.27 -15.73 -13.23
C VAL A 52 5.01 -14.64 -14.00
N ILE A 53 5.84 -13.81 -13.33
CA ILE A 53 6.59 -12.74 -14.01
C ILE A 53 7.48 -13.30 -15.12
N GLN A 54 8.16 -14.42 -14.87
CA GLN A 54 9.08 -15.03 -15.84
C GLN A 54 8.38 -15.72 -17.02
N HIS A 55 7.18 -16.26 -16.85
CA HIS A 55 6.54 -17.12 -17.85
C HIS A 55 5.32 -16.50 -18.51
N SER A 56 4.76 -15.43 -17.95
CA SER A 56 3.59 -14.78 -18.53
C SER A 56 3.92 -13.87 -19.71
N GLY A 57 5.20 -13.62 -20.05
CA GLY A 57 5.57 -12.72 -21.14
C GLY A 57 5.15 -11.27 -20.90
N ILE A 58 5.07 -10.87 -19.63
CA ILE A 58 4.80 -9.49 -19.24
C ILE A 58 6.10 -8.72 -19.11
N SER A 59 6.05 -7.50 -19.59
CA SER A 59 7.12 -6.52 -19.60
C SER A 59 6.99 -5.59 -18.38
N LEU A 60 7.88 -4.60 -18.23
CA LEU A 60 7.60 -3.53 -17.28
C LEU A 60 6.31 -2.79 -17.68
N PHE A 61 5.52 -2.42 -16.69
CA PHE A 61 4.46 -1.44 -16.88
C PHE A 61 5.08 -0.04 -16.96
N PHE A 62 4.42 0.91 -17.62
CA PHE A 62 5.01 2.22 -17.92
C PHE A 62 5.54 2.96 -16.68
N ASP A 63 4.80 2.91 -15.56
CA ASP A 63 5.22 3.52 -14.29
C ASP A 63 6.49 2.85 -13.75
N GLU A 64 6.65 1.54 -13.94
CA GLU A 64 7.82 0.79 -13.48
C GLU A 64 9.06 1.11 -14.30
N ALA A 65 8.93 1.22 -15.63
CA ALA A 65 10.01 1.66 -16.51
C ALA A 65 10.48 3.07 -16.14
N GLN A 66 9.55 3.96 -15.81
CA GLN A 66 9.88 5.29 -15.30
C GLN A 66 10.55 5.27 -13.93
N TYR A 67 10.03 4.51 -12.97
CA TYR A 67 10.64 4.43 -11.64
C TYR A 67 12.03 3.78 -11.71
N TRP A 68 12.25 2.86 -12.64
CA TRP A 68 13.57 2.34 -12.97
C TRP A 68 14.48 3.42 -13.55
N ASP A 69 13.99 4.24 -14.48
CA ASP A 69 14.80 5.33 -15.04
C ASP A 69 15.20 6.35 -13.97
N TRP A 70 14.28 6.70 -13.07
CA TRP A 70 14.56 7.50 -11.87
C TRP A 70 15.58 6.85 -10.93
N SER A 71 15.53 5.53 -10.77
CA SER A 71 16.46 4.79 -9.90
C SER A 71 17.93 4.89 -10.34
N LYS A 72 18.18 5.22 -11.62
CA LYS A 72 19.53 5.50 -12.14
C LYS A 72 20.09 6.85 -11.67
N HIS A 73 19.22 7.78 -11.27
CA HIS A 73 19.59 9.13 -10.85
C HIS A 73 18.82 9.52 -9.58
N LEU A 74 19.28 8.96 -8.45
CA LEU A 74 18.62 9.17 -7.15
C LEU A 74 18.56 10.65 -6.77
N ALA A 75 17.34 11.15 -6.61
CA ALA A 75 17.03 12.49 -6.12
C ALA A 75 16.08 12.42 -4.93
N TRP A 76 15.93 13.52 -4.18
CA TRP A 76 15.00 13.63 -3.05
C TRP A 76 13.54 13.82 -3.48
N GLY A 77 13.26 13.95 -4.77
CA GLY A 77 11.94 13.94 -5.35
C GLY A 77 12.00 13.77 -6.86
N TYR A 78 10.85 13.45 -7.45
CA TYR A 78 10.68 13.36 -8.89
C TYR A 78 9.38 14.06 -9.27
N PHE A 79 9.15 14.20 -10.58
CA PHE A 79 8.03 14.97 -11.11
C PHE A 79 6.70 14.65 -10.43
N SER A 80 6.33 13.36 -10.30
CA SER A 80 5.03 12.98 -9.73
C SER A 80 5.09 12.26 -8.39
N LYS A 81 6.28 11.85 -7.90
CA LYS A 81 6.41 11.01 -6.70
C LYS A 81 7.60 11.42 -5.81
N PRO A 82 7.49 11.19 -4.49
CA PRO A 82 8.63 11.26 -3.57
C PRO A 82 9.60 10.06 -3.76
N PRO A 83 10.78 10.05 -3.10
CA PRO A 83 11.94 9.34 -3.62
C PRO A 83 12.01 7.85 -3.31
N LEU A 84 11.19 7.34 -2.39
CA LEU A 84 11.35 5.99 -1.85
C LEU A 84 11.22 4.89 -2.91
N ILE A 85 10.30 5.02 -3.87
CA ILE A 85 10.10 3.96 -4.88
C ILE A 85 11.32 3.81 -5.79
N ALA A 86 11.94 4.92 -6.21
CA ALA A 86 13.17 4.91 -6.98
C ALA A 86 14.33 4.32 -6.15
N GLY A 87 14.43 4.67 -4.86
CA GLY A 87 15.43 4.09 -3.96
C GLY A 87 15.25 2.58 -3.74
N LEU A 88 14.01 2.10 -3.63
CA LEU A 88 13.71 0.67 -3.54
C LEU A 88 14.09 -0.07 -4.81
N ILE A 89 13.82 0.49 -5.99
CA ILE A 89 14.19 -0.12 -7.28
C ILE A 89 15.71 -0.06 -7.50
N TRP A 90 16.37 1.02 -7.08
CA TRP A 90 17.83 1.11 -7.11
C TRP A 90 18.47 -0.01 -6.28
N LEU A 91 18.00 -0.20 -5.04
CA LEU A 91 18.46 -1.28 -4.19
C LEU A 91 18.14 -2.65 -4.80
N SER A 92 16.96 -2.79 -5.40
CA SER A 92 16.51 -4.04 -6.02
C SER A 92 17.39 -4.42 -7.21
N THR A 93 17.65 -3.47 -8.11
CA THR A 93 18.45 -3.71 -9.32
C THR A 93 19.93 -3.85 -9.03
N THR A 94 20.43 -3.24 -7.94
CA THR A 94 21.79 -3.47 -7.45
C THR A 94 21.98 -4.89 -6.93
N LEU A 95 20.97 -5.47 -6.27
CA LEU A 95 21.05 -6.81 -5.68
C LEU A 95 20.67 -7.94 -6.65
N PHE A 96 19.72 -7.69 -7.56
CA PHE A 96 19.10 -8.71 -8.41
C PHE A 96 19.26 -8.45 -9.91
N GLY A 97 19.95 -7.38 -10.31
CA GLY A 97 20.13 -6.97 -11.70
C GLY A 97 18.94 -6.18 -12.26
N SER A 98 19.09 -5.65 -13.47
CA SER A 98 18.11 -4.80 -14.15
C SER A 98 17.14 -5.56 -15.07
N SER A 99 16.89 -6.85 -14.81
CA SER A 99 15.81 -7.60 -15.45
C SER A 99 14.44 -7.12 -14.94
N GLU A 100 13.36 -7.47 -15.63
CA GLU A 100 12.00 -7.10 -15.21
C GLU A 100 11.71 -7.62 -13.80
N LEU A 101 12.14 -8.86 -13.52
CA LEU A 101 12.08 -9.44 -12.19
C LEU A 101 12.90 -8.62 -11.19
N GLY A 102 14.16 -8.32 -11.52
CA GLY A 102 15.07 -7.57 -10.66
C GLY A 102 14.56 -6.18 -10.27
N VAL A 103 13.86 -5.48 -11.17
CA VAL A 103 13.16 -4.20 -10.88
C VAL A 103 12.05 -4.39 -9.83
N LYS A 104 11.34 -5.51 -9.87
CA LYS A 104 10.17 -5.79 -9.01
C LYS A 104 10.51 -6.42 -7.66
N MET A 105 11.67 -7.09 -7.52
CA MET A 105 12.00 -7.99 -6.40
C MET A 105 11.75 -7.39 -5.00
N ILE A 106 12.40 -6.27 -4.65
CA ILE A 106 12.29 -5.71 -3.30
C ILE A 106 10.88 -5.20 -3.01
N VAL A 107 10.26 -4.52 -3.98
CA VAL A 107 8.91 -3.97 -3.83
C VAL A 107 7.90 -5.11 -3.61
N MET A 108 8.04 -6.21 -4.35
CA MET A 108 7.21 -7.41 -4.19
C MET A 108 7.38 -8.08 -2.82
N LEU A 109 8.59 -8.05 -2.23
CA LEU A 109 8.86 -8.58 -0.88
C LEU A 109 8.16 -7.80 0.25
N LEU A 110 7.73 -6.56 0.00
CA LEU A 110 7.01 -5.76 0.99
C LEU A 110 5.61 -6.31 1.30
N TYR A 111 5.00 -7.09 0.40
CA TYR A 111 3.73 -7.75 0.67
C TYR A 111 3.84 -8.87 1.72
N PRO A 112 4.76 -9.86 1.60
CA PRO A 112 5.07 -10.79 2.69
C PRO A 112 5.45 -10.09 3.99
N ALA A 113 6.26 -9.03 3.95
CA ALA A 113 6.63 -8.26 5.13
C ALA A 113 5.40 -7.66 5.82
N THR A 114 4.47 -7.08 5.04
CA THR A 114 3.20 -6.56 5.53
C THR A 114 2.37 -7.64 6.21
N ALA A 115 2.24 -8.82 5.60
CA ALA A 115 1.52 -9.95 6.19
C ALA A 115 2.06 -10.35 7.57
N LEU A 116 3.39 -10.30 7.76
CA LEU A 116 4.04 -10.55 9.05
C LEU A 116 3.82 -9.40 10.05
N CYS A 117 3.89 -8.14 9.59
CA CYS A 117 3.57 -6.97 10.42
C CYS A 117 2.12 -7.00 10.92
N MET A 118 1.17 -7.53 10.14
CA MET A 118 -0.22 -7.72 10.58
C MET A 118 -0.33 -8.72 11.74
N VAL A 119 0.56 -9.72 11.84
CA VAL A 119 0.65 -10.60 13.02
C VAL A 119 1.08 -9.81 14.25
N GLY A 120 2.04 -8.91 14.08
CA GLY A 120 2.48 -7.98 15.12
C GLY A 120 1.36 -7.03 15.58
N LEU A 121 0.59 -6.48 14.65
CA LEU A 121 -0.57 -5.62 14.89
C LEU A 121 -1.68 -6.36 15.63
N ALA A 122 -2.08 -7.54 15.16
CA ALA A 122 -3.10 -8.35 15.83
C ALA A 122 -2.66 -8.78 17.24
N ARG A 123 -1.38 -9.12 17.44
CA ARG A 123 -0.83 -9.41 18.77
C ARG A 123 -0.88 -8.20 19.70
N ALA A 124 -0.72 -7.00 19.17
CA ALA A 124 -0.80 -5.78 19.95
C ALA A 124 -2.25 -5.44 20.33
N LEU A 125 -3.18 -5.57 19.39
CA LEU A 125 -4.62 -5.36 19.60
C LEU A 125 -5.20 -6.38 20.57
N TRP A 126 -4.84 -7.65 20.38
CA TRP A 126 -5.27 -8.78 21.20
C TRP A 126 -4.05 -9.54 21.72
N PRO A 127 -3.50 -9.18 22.89
CA PRO A 127 -2.28 -9.80 23.44
C PRO A 127 -2.55 -11.18 24.05
N THR A 128 -3.08 -12.08 23.25
CA THR A 128 -3.35 -13.49 23.56
C THR A 128 -2.82 -14.39 22.44
N SER A 129 -2.71 -15.69 22.70
CA SER A 129 -2.44 -16.68 21.65
C SER A 129 -3.51 -16.69 20.56
N SER A 130 -4.77 -16.40 20.92
CA SER A 130 -5.87 -16.21 19.97
C SER A 130 -5.66 -14.98 19.08
N GLY A 131 -5.15 -13.87 19.63
CA GLY A 131 -4.83 -12.68 18.84
C GLY A 131 -3.68 -12.89 17.85
N VAL A 132 -2.64 -13.63 18.25
CA VAL A 132 -1.59 -14.08 17.31
C VAL A 132 -2.17 -14.95 16.21
N ARG A 133 -3.10 -15.87 16.53
CA ARG A 133 -3.82 -16.67 15.53
C ARG A 133 -4.63 -15.78 14.59
N THR A 134 -5.34 -14.78 15.09
CA THR A 134 -6.07 -13.80 14.26
C THR A 134 -5.12 -13.10 13.30
N GLY A 135 -3.95 -12.68 13.80
CA GLY A 135 -2.91 -12.08 12.97
C GLY A 135 -2.39 -13.00 11.87
N ILE A 136 -2.18 -14.28 12.19
CA ILE A 136 -1.76 -15.28 11.20
C ILE A 136 -2.82 -15.48 10.11
N VAL A 137 -4.09 -15.55 10.50
CA VAL A 137 -5.21 -15.62 9.56
C VAL A 137 -5.29 -14.34 8.72
N ALA A 138 -5.05 -13.17 9.32
CA ALA A 138 -5.04 -11.89 8.60
C ALA A 138 -3.89 -11.81 7.59
N GLY A 139 -2.68 -12.28 7.95
CA GLY A 139 -1.56 -12.36 7.02
C GLY A 139 -1.82 -13.33 5.86
N ALA A 140 -2.43 -14.48 6.14
CA ALA A 140 -2.81 -15.44 5.10
C ALA A 140 -3.91 -14.88 4.19
N LEU A 141 -4.90 -14.19 4.76
CA LEU A 141 -5.94 -13.51 4.00
C LEU A 141 -5.33 -12.41 3.12
N PHE A 142 -4.52 -11.52 3.70
CA PHE A 142 -3.82 -10.45 2.97
C PHE A 142 -2.99 -10.98 1.79
N MET A 143 -2.27 -12.09 1.95
CA MET A 143 -1.48 -12.64 0.85
C MET A 143 -2.32 -13.28 -0.25
N THR A 144 -3.55 -13.67 0.05
CA THR A 144 -4.45 -14.37 -0.90
C THR A 144 -5.46 -13.44 -1.55
N ILE A 145 -5.82 -12.29 -0.95
CA ILE A 145 -6.82 -11.38 -1.55
C ILE A 145 -6.42 -10.96 -2.98
N PRO A 146 -7.39 -10.83 -3.92
CA PRO A 146 -7.11 -10.52 -5.32
C PRO A 146 -6.26 -9.27 -5.54
N MET A 147 -6.47 -8.23 -4.72
CA MET A 147 -5.64 -7.02 -4.78
C MET A 147 -4.16 -7.34 -4.67
N VAL A 148 -3.76 -8.12 -3.66
CA VAL A 148 -2.35 -8.42 -3.36
C VAL A 148 -1.80 -9.44 -4.35
N GLY A 149 -2.66 -10.34 -4.86
CA GLY A 149 -2.33 -11.23 -5.97
C GLY A 149 -1.92 -10.48 -7.24
N LEU A 150 -2.72 -9.50 -7.65
CA LEU A 150 -2.48 -8.70 -8.86
C LEU A 150 -1.41 -7.62 -8.65
N MET A 151 -1.58 -6.74 -7.67
CA MET A 151 -0.66 -5.63 -7.39
C MET A 151 0.74 -6.13 -6.98
N GLY A 152 0.84 -7.34 -6.45
CA GLY A 152 2.11 -7.99 -6.13
C GLY A 152 3.00 -8.29 -7.34
N LEU A 153 2.50 -8.16 -8.57
CA LEU A 153 3.28 -8.29 -9.81
C LEU A 153 3.91 -6.98 -10.27
N PHE A 154 3.62 -5.87 -9.59
CA PHE A 154 4.04 -4.52 -9.96
C PHE A 154 4.92 -3.90 -8.88
N ALA A 155 5.98 -3.22 -9.29
CA ALA A 155 6.76 -2.29 -8.50
C ALA A 155 5.99 -0.98 -8.32
N SER A 156 4.92 -1.02 -7.51
CA SER A 156 4.06 0.14 -7.26
C SER A 156 4.38 0.84 -5.94
N THR A 157 3.98 2.11 -5.84
CA THR A 157 4.06 2.87 -4.58
C THR A 157 3.11 2.36 -3.50
N ASP A 158 2.16 1.48 -3.85
CA ASP A 158 1.16 0.97 -2.90
C ASP A 158 1.77 -0.04 -1.93
N ALA A 159 2.74 -0.85 -2.36
CA ALA A 159 3.42 -1.82 -1.52
C ALA A 159 4.13 -1.19 -0.29
N PRO A 160 5.02 -0.18 -0.44
CA PRO A 160 5.60 0.50 0.72
C PRO A 160 4.55 1.27 1.53
N LEU A 161 3.54 1.85 0.89
CA LEU A 161 2.47 2.57 1.60
C LEU A 161 1.69 1.66 2.55
N ILE A 162 1.26 0.48 2.10
CA ILE A 162 0.49 -0.46 2.94
C ILE A 162 1.34 -1.00 4.09
N LEU A 163 2.65 -1.25 3.87
CA LEU A 163 3.57 -1.65 4.92
C LEU A 163 3.72 -0.55 5.98
N CYS A 164 4.00 0.69 5.54
CA CYS A 164 4.11 1.84 6.42
C CYS A 164 2.81 2.13 7.18
N TRP A 165 1.65 1.98 6.52
CA TRP A 165 0.33 2.09 7.15
C TRP A 165 0.16 1.06 8.27
N THR A 166 0.54 -0.21 8.02
CA THR A 166 0.46 -1.29 9.00
C THR A 166 1.39 -1.04 10.20
N LEU A 167 2.62 -0.59 9.95
CA LEU A 167 3.58 -0.23 10.99
C LEU A 167 3.13 0.99 11.80
N ALA A 168 2.59 2.01 11.13
CA ALA A 168 2.01 3.19 11.76
C ALA A 168 0.79 2.81 12.64
N SER A 169 -0.10 1.95 12.16
CA SER A 169 -1.21 1.42 12.96
C SER A 169 -0.71 0.69 14.21
N TRP A 170 0.33 -0.15 14.08
CA TRP A 170 0.93 -0.82 15.22
C TRP A 170 1.54 0.18 16.21
N ALA A 171 2.31 1.14 15.73
CA ALA A 171 2.98 2.14 16.56
C ALA A 171 1.96 3.04 17.29
N LEU A 172 0.91 3.50 16.59
CA LEU A 172 -0.18 4.30 17.15
C LEU A 172 -0.89 3.55 18.28
N TRP A 173 -1.28 2.30 18.05
CA TRP A 173 -1.93 1.48 19.08
C TRP A 173 -1.01 1.30 20.29
N ARG A 174 0.26 0.95 20.07
CA ARG A 174 1.24 0.78 21.15
C ARG A 174 1.50 2.09 21.90
N ALA A 175 1.54 3.22 21.20
CA ALA A 175 1.72 4.54 21.79
C ALA A 175 0.55 4.90 22.70
N GLN A 176 -0.70 4.64 22.27
CA GLN A 176 -1.89 4.87 23.09
C GLN A 176 -1.95 3.98 24.33
N VAL A 177 -1.61 2.70 24.20
CA VAL A 177 -1.70 1.73 25.31
C VAL A 177 -0.56 1.91 26.31
N THR A 178 0.67 2.12 25.85
CA THR A 178 1.85 2.16 26.73
C THR A 178 2.25 3.54 27.18
N ASN A 179 1.75 4.60 26.53
CA ASN A 179 2.11 5.99 26.76
C ASN A 179 3.63 6.27 26.71
N ARG A 180 4.38 5.48 25.93
CA ARG A 180 5.84 5.66 25.76
C ARG A 180 6.14 6.54 24.55
N ILE A 181 6.99 7.56 24.74
CA ILE A 181 7.37 8.49 23.67
C ILE A 181 8.07 7.78 22.49
N GLY A 182 8.84 6.72 22.75
CA GLY A 182 9.48 5.95 21.70
C GLY A 182 8.51 5.36 20.67
N ASN A 183 7.28 5.00 21.08
CA ASN A 183 6.27 4.51 20.13
C ASN A 183 5.68 5.64 19.27
N TRP A 184 5.65 6.87 19.79
CA TRP A 184 5.29 8.06 19.01
C TRP A 184 6.39 8.41 17.99
N VAL A 185 7.67 8.26 18.36
CA VAL A 185 8.78 8.40 17.42
C VAL A 185 8.68 7.36 16.31
N TRP A 186 8.46 6.08 16.64
CA TRP A 186 8.24 5.03 15.64
C TRP A 186 7.03 5.29 14.73
N LEU A 187 5.95 5.86 15.27
CA LEU A 187 4.81 6.30 14.46
C LEU A 187 5.24 7.38 13.46
N GLY A 188 5.98 8.39 13.93
CA GLY A 188 6.52 9.45 13.07
C GLY A 188 7.45 8.91 11.98
N VAL A 189 8.31 7.93 12.32
CA VAL A 189 9.19 7.26 11.34
C VAL A 189 8.37 6.53 10.29
N ALA A 190 7.40 5.71 10.69
CA ALA A 190 6.56 4.96 9.75
C ALA A 190 5.76 5.91 8.83
N CYS A 191 5.22 7.00 9.37
CA CYS A 191 4.54 8.03 8.59
C CYS A 191 5.48 8.79 7.66
N GLY A 192 6.67 9.21 8.13
CA GLY A 192 7.66 9.92 7.34
C GLY A 192 8.19 9.09 6.17
N VAL A 193 8.54 7.83 6.41
CA VAL A 193 8.93 6.89 5.34
C VAL A 193 7.76 6.62 4.38
N GLY A 194 6.53 6.48 4.91
CA GLY A 194 5.36 6.33 4.05
C GLY A 194 5.11 7.55 3.16
N LEU A 195 5.32 8.76 3.68
CA LEU A 195 5.25 10.02 2.92
C LEU A 195 6.35 10.11 1.86
N MET A 196 7.55 9.60 2.14
CA MET A 196 8.62 9.45 1.13
C MET A 196 8.24 8.48 0.00
N GLY A 197 7.29 7.56 0.22
CA GLY A 197 6.75 6.66 -0.81
C GLY A 197 5.55 7.21 -1.57
N LYS A 198 4.57 7.76 -0.85
CA LYS A 198 3.36 8.31 -1.44
C LYS A 198 2.77 9.37 -0.51
N TYR A 199 2.52 10.58 -1.01
CA TYR A 199 1.91 11.64 -0.21
C TYR A 199 0.52 11.27 0.35
N THR A 200 -0.17 10.30 -0.26
CA THR A 200 -1.41 9.71 0.28
C THR A 200 -1.26 9.18 1.71
N MET A 201 -0.04 8.88 2.18
CA MET A 201 0.22 8.55 3.59
C MET A 201 -0.26 9.65 4.55
N ALA A 202 -0.35 10.92 4.12
CA ALA A 202 -0.91 12.01 4.91
C ALA A 202 -2.36 11.73 5.37
N ALA A 203 -3.13 10.95 4.62
CA ALA A 203 -4.48 10.54 5.01
C ALA A 203 -4.50 9.73 6.33
N PHE A 204 -3.38 9.13 6.73
CA PHE A 204 -3.24 8.47 8.03
C PHE A 204 -3.49 9.44 9.21
N ALA A 205 -3.27 10.76 9.02
CA ALA A 205 -3.57 11.75 10.06
C ALA A 205 -5.04 11.73 10.48
N LEU A 206 -5.97 11.59 9.54
CA LEU A 206 -7.41 11.52 9.82
C LEU A 206 -7.76 10.26 10.63
N THR A 207 -7.16 9.15 10.24
CA THR A 207 -7.20 7.87 10.94
C THR A 207 -6.65 7.98 12.37
N ALA A 208 -5.52 8.67 12.56
CA ALA A 208 -4.92 8.91 13.87
C ALA A 208 -5.78 9.84 14.75
N ILE A 209 -6.32 10.93 14.19
CA ILE A 209 -7.21 11.87 14.89
C ILE A 209 -8.45 11.14 15.39
N TRP A 210 -9.14 10.38 14.53
CA TRP A 210 -10.32 9.63 14.95
C TRP A 210 -9.98 8.62 16.05
N THR A 211 -8.85 7.95 15.91
CA THR A 211 -8.37 7.00 16.93
C THR A 211 -8.09 7.68 18.27
N LEU A 212 -7.46 8.85 18.26
CA LEU A 212 -7.13 9.59 19.48
C LEU A 212 -8.35 10.22 20.16
N TRP A 213 -9.42 10.45 19.41
CA TRP A 213 -10.66 11.03 19.91
C TRP A 213 -11.68 9.97 20.35
N ALA A 214 -11.95 8.96 19.51
CA ALA A 214 -13.05 8.02 19.69
C ALA A 214 -12.64 6.67 20.30
N VAL A 215 -11.40 6.20 20.11
CA VAL A 215 -10.98 4.89 20.63
C VAL A 215 -10.53 5.03 22.08
N HIS A 216 -11.19 4.30 23.00
CA HIS A 216 -11.00 4.46 24.43
C HIS A 216 -9.65 3.84 24.87
N GLY A 217 -8.60 4.65 24.90
CA GLY A 217 -7.34 4.38 25.59
C GLY A 217 -7.32 4.96 27.02
N PRO A 218 -6.33 4.59 27.86
CA PRO A 218 -6.22 5.04 29.25
C PRO A 218 -6.04 6.55 29.38
N GLN A 219 -5.61 7.24 28.31
CA GLN A 219 -5.41 8.67 28.31
C GLN A 219 -5.73 9.27 26.91
N ARG A 220 -6.69 10.21 26.84
CA ARG A 220 -7.21 10.80 25.58
C ARG A 220 -6.54 12.14 25.24
N GLY A 221 -6.55 12.54 23.96
CA GLY A 221 -6.35 13.92 23.54
C GLY A 221 -5.22 14.14 22.53
N ILE A 222 -5.51 14.91 21.47
CA ILE A 222 -4.56 15.33 20.43
C ILE A 222 -3.52 16.33 20.95
N LEU A 223 -3.85 17.07 22.02
CA LEU A 223 -3.01 18.10 22.64
C LEU A 223 -1.84 17.55 23.48
N ARG A 224 -1.62 16.23 23.46
CA ARG A 224 -0.49 15.59 24.14
C ARG A 224 0.80 15.77 23.36
N PRO A 225 1.97 15.78 24.01
CA PRO A 225 3.25 15.88 23.31
C PRO A 225 3.48 14.72 22.34
N GLY A 226 2.96 13.51 22.62
CA GLY A 226 3.17 12.32 21.79
C GLY A 226 2.78 12.48 20.31
N PRO A 227 1.50 12.77 19.99
CA PRO A 227 1.06 13.04 18.61
C PRO A 227 1.92 14.08 17.88
N TRP A 228 2.29 15.17 18.56
CA TRP A 228 3.13 16.23 17.98
C TRP A 228 4.56 15.77 17.74
N VAL A 229 5.14 14.95 18.62
CA VAL A 229 6.44 14.31 18.37
C VAL A 229 6.40 13.43 17.13
N ALA A 230 5.33 12.64 16.94
CA ALA A 230 5.16 11.86 15.71
C ALA A 230 5.07 12.74 14.47
N ALA A 231 4.32 13.85 14.53
CA ALA A 231 4.18 14.81 13.44
C ALA A 231 5.52 15.48 13.08
N ILE A 232 6.29 15.92 14.09
CA ILE A 232 7.61 16.54 13.92
C ILE A 232 8.58 15.54 13.28
N VAL A 233 8.63 14.30 13.76
CA VAL A 233 9.51 13.26 13.18
C VAL A 233 9.12 12.94 11.73
N ALA A 234 7.82 12.83 11.43
CA ALA A 234 7.34 12.61 10.07
C ALA A 234 7.71 13.79 9.14
N ALA A 235 7.53 15.03 9.61
CA ALA A 235 7.90 16.23 8.88
C ALA A 235 9.41 16.35 8.66
N ALA A 236 10.22 15.99 9.67
CA ALA A 236 11.68 15.98 9.56
C ALA A 236 12.18 14.95 8.55
N LEU A 237 11.54 13.79 8.44
CA LEU A 237 11.86 12.81 7.39
C LEU A 237 11.35 13.22 6.01
N LEU A 238 10.24 13.96 5.96
CA LEU A 238 9.69 14.49 4.72
C LEU A 238 10.47 15.72 4.20
N SER A 239 11.20 16.42 5.07
CA SER A 239 11.81 17.70 4.77
C SER A 239 12.77 17.71 3.57
N PRO A 240 13.62 16.70 3.31
CA PRO A 240 14.51 16.73 2.15
C PRO A 240 13.74 16.78 0.82
N ASN A 241 12.60 16.10 0.76
CA ASN A 241 11.72 16.13 -0.40
C ASN A 241 10.97 17.47 -0.54
N LEU A 242 10.59 18.11 0.58
CA LEU A 242 9.98 19.44 0.54
C LEU A 242 10.97 20.50 0.06
N ILE A 243 12.22 20.43 0.53
CA ILE A 243 13.32 21.30 0.09
C ILE A 243 13.56 21.11 -1.41
N TRP A 244 13.71 19.85 -1.86
CA TRP A 244 13.89 19.54 -3.28
C TRP A 244 12.73 20.08 -4.14
N ASN A 245 11.48 19.94 -3.70
CA ASN A 245 10.34 20.50 -4.42
C ASN A 245 10.43 22.02 -4.52
N ALA A 246 10.79 22.71 -3.43
CA ALA A 246 10.92 24.16 -3.43
C ALA A 246 12.03 24.64 -4.39
N GLU A 247 13.16 23.95 -4.42
CA GLU A 247 14.28 24.25 -5.33
C GLU A 247 13.95 23.97 -6.82
N ASN A 248 13.01 23.07 -7.09
CA ASN A 248 12.64 22.64 -8.45
C ASN A 248 11.30 23.21 -8.95
N GLY A 249 10.70 24.16 -8.23
CA GLY A 249 9.47 24.83 -8.65
C GLY A 249 8.18 24.04 -8.41
N PHE A 250 8.16 23.15 -7.43
CA PHE A 250 7.03 22.28 -7.04
C PHE A 250 6.42 21.46 -8.19
N PRO A 251 7.23 20.68 -8.94
CA PRO A 251 6.75 19.94 -10.10
C PRO A 251 5.62 18.96 -9.74
N THR A 252 5.67 18.34 -8.56
CA THR A 252 4.60 17.43 -8.11
C THR A 252 3.28 18.12 -7.80
N MET A 253 3.31 19.36 -7.29
CA MET A 253 2.06 20.11 -7.09
C MET A 253 1.45 20.51 -8.43
N GLN A 254 2.26 20.98 -9.38
CA GLN A 254 1.80 21.30 -10.74
C GLN A 254 1.13 20.10 -11.40
N HIS A 255 1.79 18.94 -11.36
CA HIS A 255 1.21 17.69 -11.87
C HIS A 255 -0.11 17.32 -11.18
N THR A 256 -0.20 17.48 -9.85
CA THR A 256 -1.41 17.15 -9.09
C THR A 256 -2.56 18.10 -9.44
N VAL A 257 -2.26 19.39 -9.63
CA VAL A 257 -3.23 20.41 -10.04
C VAL A 257 -3.72 20.13 -11.46
N GLU A 258 -2.82 19.80 -12.39
CA GLU A 258 -3.17 19.46 -13.77
C GLU A 258 -4.06 18.22 -13.84
N LEU A 259 -3.75 17.15 -13.10
CA LEU A 259 -4.62 15.98 -12.98
C LEU A 259 -6.02 16.33 -12.46
N THR A 260 -6.11 17.27 -11.54
CA THR A 260 -7.38 17.73 -10.96
C THR A 260 -8.15 18.67 -11.91
N ALA A 261 -7.44 19.43 -12.75
CA ALA A 261 -8.01 20.37 -13.70
C ALA A 261 -8.44 19.70 -15.01
N GLN A 262 -7.72 18.66 -15.45
CA GLN A 262 -7.97 17.90 -16.67
C GLN A 262 -8.86 16.67 -16.46
N SER A 263 -9.27 16.36 -15.23
CA SER A 263 -10.26 15.31 -15.03
C SER A 263 -11.58 15.74 -15.68
N ASP A 264 -11.93 15.14 -16.82
CA ASP A 264 -13.31 15.08 -17.28
C ASP A 264 -14.11 14.52 -16.10
N ARG A 265 -14.85 15.38 -15.39
CA ARG A 265 -15.51 15.01 -14.12
C ARG A 265 -16.68 14.06 -14.42
N SER A 266 -16.32 12.81 -14.66
CA SER A 266 -17.18 11.65 -14.87
C SER A 266 -17.74 11.07 -13.57
N GLY A 267 -17.60 11.80 -12.44
CA GLY A 267 -18.08 11.37 -11.13
C GLY A 267 -19.59 11.14 -11.09
N GLY A 268 -20.05 10.37 -10.10
CA GLY A 268 -21.48 10.15 -9.88
C GLY A 268 -21.78 8.82 -9.24
N ILE A 269 -23.07 8.45 -9.23
CA ILE A 269 -23.55 7.23 -8.58
C ILE A 269 -22.93 5.99 -9.22
N MET A 270 -22.89 5.92 -10.55
CA MET A 270 -22.38 4.73 -11.25
C MET A 270 -20.86 4.51 -11.02
N PRO A 271 -19.97 5.50 -11.20
CA PRO A 271 -18.56 5.38 -10.80
C PRO A 271 -18.39 4.98 -9.32
N THR A 272 -19.22 5.53 -8.44
CA THR A 272 -19.19 5.17 -7.01
C THR A 272 -19.57 3.71 -6.76
N LEU A 273 -20.59 3.20 -7.46
CA LEU A 273 -20.97 1.78 -7.40
C LEU A 273 -19.87 0.87 -7.97
N VAL A 274 -19.24 1.27 -9.07
CA VAL A 274 -18.10 0.56 -9.66
C VAL A 274 -16.93 0.54 -8.69
N PHE A 275 -16.62 1.66 -8.05
CA PHE A 275 -15.60 1.76 -7.01
C PHE A 275 -15.90 0.81 -5.85
N LEU A 276 -17.11 0.85 -5.28
CA LEU A 276 -17.52 -0.02 -4.17
C LEU A 276 -17.48 -1.52 -4.55
N ALA A 277 -17.93 -1.87 -5.74
CA ALA A 277 -17.81 -3.23 -6.27
C ALA A 277 -16.34 -3.64 -6.42
N GLY A 278 -15.49 -2.71 -6.85
CA GLY A 278 -14.04 -2.86 -6.88
C GLY A 278 -13.45 -3.16 -5.50
N GLN A 279 -13.87 -2.47 -4.43
CA GLN A 279 -13.40 -2.74 -3.07
C GLN A 279 -13.78 -4.15 -2.59
N VAL A 280 -14.99 -4.60 -2.90
CA VAL A 280 -15.43 -5.97 -2.60
C VAL A 280 -14.60 -7.00 -3.38
N LEU A 281 -14.34 -6.73 -4.66
CA LEU A 281 -13.50 -7.60 -5.50
C LEU A 281 -12.06 -7.65 -4.97
N MET A 282 -11.49 -6.51 -4.56
CA MET A 282 -10.14 -6.41 -4.02
C MET A 282 -9.94 -7.22 -2.73
N LEU A 283 -10.93 -7.22 -1.83
CA LEU A 283 -10.92 -8.04 -0.60
C LEU A 283 -11.22 -9.52 -0.85
N GLY A 284 -11.84 -9.84 -1.98
CA GLY A 284 -12.40 -11.16 -2.26
C GLY A 284 -13.89 -11.21 -1.87
N PRO A 285 -14.82 -11.42 -2.82
CA PRO A 285 -16.26 -11.40 -2.55
C PRO A 285 -16.69 -12.36 -1.44
N VAL A 286 -16.11 -13.57 -1.42
CA VAL A 286 -16.41 -14.59 -0.40
C VAL A 286 -15.85 -14.19 0.97
N ALA A 287 -14.73 -13.47 1.03
CA ALA A 287 -14.19 -12.93 2.29
C ALA A 287 -15.15 -11.92 2.92
N VAL A 288 -15.71 -11.03 2.10
CA VAL A 288 -16.69 -10.03 2.54
C VAL A 288 -17.98 -10.71 3.02
N ILE A 289 -18.52 -11.65 2.22
CA ILE A 289 -19.71 -12.42 2.60
C ILE A 289 -19.49 -13.19 3.90
N ALA A 290 -18.37 -13.89 4.04
CA ALA A 290 -18.01 -14.63 5.24
C ALA A 290 -17.89 -13.70 6.46
N GLY A 291 -17.23 -12.55 6.29
CA GLY A 291 -17.08 -11.53 7.32
C GLY A 291 -18.44 -11.03 7.83
N LEU A 292 -19.34 -10.64 6.92
CA LEU A 292 -20.68 -10.15 7.25
C LEU A 292 -21.56 -11.23 7.88
N TRP A 293 -21.55 -12.45 7.34
CA TRP A 293 -22.34 -13.58 7.84
C TRP A 293 -21.90 -14.00 9.23
N LEU A 294 -20.59 -14.12 9.46
CA LEU A 294 -20.03 -14.45 10.78
C LEU A 294 -20.19 -13.31 11.79
N PHE A 295 -20.26 -12.06 11.32
CA PHE A 295 -20.59 -10.91 12.16
C PHE A 295 -22.04 -10.98 12.67
N LYS A 296 -23.00 -11.30 11.80
CA LYS A 296 -24.41 -11.45 12.17
C LYS A 296 -24.70 -12.67 13.05
N ARG A 297 -23.93 -13.75 12.91
CA ARG A 297 -24.15 -15.02 13.62
C ARG A 297 -23.46 -15.16 14.97
N THR A 298 -22.64 -14.19 15.40
CA THR A 298 -22.18 -14.17 16.80
C THR A 298 -23.39 -13.95 17.71
N PRO A 299 -23.82 -14.94 18.51
CA PRO A 299 -24.97 -14.77 19.39
C PRO A 299 -24.67 -13.64 20.37
N VAL A 300 -25.50 -12.62 20.40
CA VAL A 300 -25.66 -11.83 21.63
C VAL A 300 -26.21 -12.82 22.64
N PRO A 301 -25.54 -13.10 23.77
CA PRO A 301 -26.05 -14.06 24.73
C PRO A 301 -27.39 -13.52 25.28
N ASN A 302 -28.50 -14.05 24.74
CA ASN A 302 -29.84 -13.87 25.29
C ASN A 302 -29.95 -14.81 26.49
N GLY A 303 -29.52 -14.32 27.64
CA GLY A 303 -29.58 -14.97 28.95
C GLY A 303 -28.80 -14.13 29.97
N PRO A 304 -29.06 -14.25 31.28
CA PRO A 304 -28.26 -13.55 32.28
C PRO A 304 -26.78 -13.89 32.01
N ASN A 305 -26.01 -12.84 31.68
CA ASN A 305 -24.61 -12.89 31.24
C ASN A 305 -23.87 -14.02 31.97
N THR A 306 -23.32 -15.01 31.28
CA THR A 306 -22.40 -16.00 31.89
C THR A 306 -21.32 -16.35 30.88
N ALA A 307 -20.44 -15.38 30.59
CA ALA A 307 -19.14 -15.75 30.04
C ALA A 307 -18.32 -16.42 31.18
N PRO A 308 -17.63 -17.54 30.94
CA PRO A 308 -16.87 -18.22 31.98
C PRO A 308 -15.79 -17.32 32.56
N ASN A 309 -15.42 -17.58 33.83
CA ASN A 309 -14.28 -16.97 34.48
C ASN A 309 -13.01 -17.22 33.65
N SER A 310 -12.64 -16.27 32.79
CA SER A 310 -11.28 -16.19 32.33
C SER A 310 -10.44 -15.73 33.52
N GLN A 311 -9.32 -16.40 33.77
CA GLN A 311 -8.31 -16.08 34.79
C GLN A 311 -7.65 -14.68 34.62
N TRP A 312 -8.28 -13.80 33.83
CA TRP A 312 -7.82 -12.47 33.44
C TRP A 312 -8.57 -11.33 34.16
N ALA A 313 -9.64 -11.60 34.92
CA ALA A 313 -10.26 -10.56 35.76
C ALA A 313 -9.30 -10.00 36.82
N SER A 314 -8.21 -10.74 37.12
CA SER A 314 -7.10 -10.29 37.97
C SER A 314 -5.92 -9.66 37.21
N SER A 315 -5.95 -9.60 35.87
CA SER A 315 -4.89 -8.98 35.05
C SER A 315 -5.40 -7.79 34.25
N SER A 316 -5.81 -6.79 34.99
CA SER A 316 -5.76 -5.35 34.67
C SER A 316 -4.39 -4.79 34.25
N GLN A 317 -3.43 -5.61 33.84
CA GLN A 317 -2.07 -5.15 33.53
C GLN A 317 -1.96 -4.43 32.16
N MET A 318 -3.08 -4.05 31.55
CA MET A 318 -3.08 -3.10 30.42
C MET A 318 -2.92 -1.65 30.87
N MET A 319 -2.99 -1.37 32.18
CA MET A 319 -2.77 -0.04 32.75
C MET A 319 -1.65 -0.10 33.81
N PRO A 320 -0.77 0.91 33.89
CA PRO A 320 0.18 1.04 34.99
C PRO A 320 -0.53 0.94 36.35
N PRO A 321 0.13 0.41 37.41
CA PRO A 321 -0.47 0.27 38.74
C PRO A 321 -1.09 1.55 39.32
N SER A 322 -0.60 2.73 38.90
CA SER A 322 -1.14 4.04 39.29
C SER A 322 -2.56 4.31 38.76
N GLN A 323 -2.99 3.63 37.69
CA GLN A 323 -4.25 3.89 37.00
C GLN A 323 -5.40 2.94 37.40
N TRP A 324 -5.12 1.77 38.00
CA TRP A 324 -6.19 0.96 38.62
C TRP A 324 -6.55 1.44 40.04
N LYS A 325 -5.70 2.23 40.69
CA LYS A 325 -5.95 2.70 42.06
C LYS A 325 -7.31 3.43 42.21
N ASN A 326 -7.76 4.11 41.15
CA ASN A 326 -9.04 4.84 41.14
C ASN A 326 -10.22 4.03 40.54
N SER A 327 -9.97 2.89 39.90
CA SER A 327 -11.01 2.03 39.32
C SER A 327 -11.30 0.78 40.16
N ALA A 328 -10.73 0.69 41.38
CA ALA A 328 -10.89 -0.40 42.33
C ALA A 328 -11.88 -0.09 43.48
N GLN A 329 -12.87 0.76 43.25
CA GLN A 329 -14.00 0.98 44.17
C GLN A 329 -15.37 0.79 43.49
N ALA A 330 -15.47 -0.21 42.61
CA ALA A 330 -16.77 -0.85 42.40
C ALA A 330 -16.86 -1.99 43.41
N THR A 331 -17.54 -1.70 44.52
CA THR A 331 -17.88 -2.58 45.63
C THR A 331 -18.03 -4.06 45.25
N LEU A 332 -17.09 -4.88 45.72
CA LEU A 332 -17.31 -6.32 45.89
C LEU A 332 -18.20 -6.51 47.13
N SER A 333 -19.52 -6.51 46.95
CA SER A 333 -20.41 -7.06 47.98
C SER A 333 -20.29 -8.59 47.93
N SER A 334 -19.40 -9.12 48.77
CA SER A 334 -19.29 -10.56 49.01
C SER A 334 -20.25 -10.97 50.13
N GLN A 335 -21.38 -11.58 49.77
CA GLN A 335 -22.13 -12.49 50.63
C GLN A 335 -22.39 -13.78 49.82
N PRO A 336 -21.99 -14.96 50.30
CA PRO A 336 -22.18 -16.21 49.57
C PRO A 336 -23.58 -16.77 49.82
N GLY A 337 -24.54 -16.46 48.94
CA GLY A 337 -25.79 -17.22 48.84
C GLY A 337 -25.55 -18.47 47.99
N GLY A 338 -25.44 -19.64 48.62
CA GLY A 338 -25.49 -20.92 47.92
C GLY A 338 -26.91 -21.24 47.49
N ASN A 339 -27.11 -21.61 46.23
CA ASN A 339 -28.35 -22.27 45.82
C ASN A 339 -28.38 -23.68 46.42
N ALA A 340 -29.55 -24.10 46.92
CA ALA A 340 -29.74 -25.36 47.65
C ALA A 340 -29.48 -26.65 46.84
N ASP A 341 -29.26 -26.57 45.52
CA ASP A 341 -29.19 -27.73 44.62
C ASP A 341 -27.77 -28.11 44.14
N GLY A 342 -26.70 -27.60 44.77
CA GLY A 342 -25.33 -28.01 44.43
C GLY A 342 -24.87 -27.67 43.00
N THR A 343 -25.64 -26.89 42.25
CA THR A 343 -25.24 -26.39 40.93
C THR A 343 -24.35 -25.15 41.08
N PRO A 344 -23.18 -25.09 40.42
CA PRO A 344 -22.27 -23.96 40.57
C PRO A 344 -22.95 -22.68 40.09
N ALA A 345 -23.07 -21.70 41.00
CA ALA A 345 -23.67 -20.41 40.71
C ALA A 345 -22.93 -19.72 39.54
N LYS A 346 -23.64 -19.58 38.44
CA LYS A 346 -23.19 -19.01 37.17
C LYS A 346 -23.03 -17.48 37.34
N ARG A 347 -21.79 -17.00 37.53
CA ARG A 347 -21.50 -15.57 37.74
C ARG A 347 -21.51 -14.76 36.43
N PRO A 348 -22.09 -13.55 36.42
CA PRO A 348 -22.09 -12.71 35.23
C PRO A 348 -20.80 -11.94 34.96
N VAL A 349 -20.36 -11.98 33.70
CA VAL A 349 -19.35 -11.05 33.19
C VAL A 349 -20.02 -9.70 32.96
N VAL A 350 -19.58 -8.72 33.73
CA VAL A 350 -20.09 -7.35 33.69
C VAL A 350 -19.57 -6.65 32.43
N ARG A 351 -20.43 -5.90 31.74
CA ARG A 351 -20.09 -5.03 30.57
C ARG A 351 -18.96 -4.02 30.84
N ASN A 352 -18.54 -3.88 32.11
CA ASN A 352 -17.45 -3.00 32.56
C ASN A 352 -16.12 -3.74 32.78
N SER A 353 -16.00 -5.01 32.39
CA SER A 353 -14.72 -5.72 32.50
C SER A 353 -13.66 -5.10 31.56
N ALA A 354 -12.42 -4.99 32.04
CA ALA A 354 -11.30 -4.46 31.27
C ALA A 354 -11.10 -5.21 29.93
N TYR A 355 -11.41 -6.50 29.92
CA TYR A 355 -11.37 -7.35 28.72
C TYR A 355 -12.38 -6.91 27.65
N TYR A 356 -13.63 -6.66 28.04
CA TYR A 356 -14.67 -6.21 27.13
C TYR A 356 -14.29 -4.86 26.50
N LEU A 357 -13.84 -3.91 27.33
CA LEU A 357 -13.41 -2.59 26.87
C LEU A 357 -12.21 -2.65 25.92
N ALA A 358 -11.20 -3.48 26.22
CA ALA A 358 -10.04 -3.67 25.33
C ALA A 358 -10.42 -4.27 23.97
N SER A 359 -11.34 -5.23 23.96
CA SER A 359 -11.84 -5.84 22.72
C SER A 359 -12.61 -4.83 21.87
N VAL A 360 -13.52 -4.06 22.48
CA VAL A 360 -14.30 -3.03 21.80
C VAL A 360 -13.40 -1.93 21.25
N SER A 361 -12.41 -1.47 22.02
CA SER A 361 -11.41 -0.49 21.54
C SER A 361 -10.61 -1.03 20.35
N SER A 362 -10.23 -2.30 20.34
CA SER A 362 -9.51 -2.92 19.22
C SER A 362 -10.34 -2.93 17.94
N TYR A 363 -11.62 -3.27 18.02
CA TYR A 363 -12.51 -3.24 16.85
C TYR A 363 -12.73 -1.81 16.34
N ARG A 364 -12.96 -0.85 17.25
CA ARG A 364 -13.11 0.57 16.89
C ARG A 364 -11.84 1.11 16.24
N PHE A 365 -10.68 0.70 16.73
CA PHE A 365 -9.39 1.04 16.13
C PHE A 365 -9.32 0.56 14.68
N LEU A 366 -9.64 -0.71 14.41
CA LEU A 366 -9.61 -1.26 13.05
C LEU A 366 -10.58 -0.55 12.09
N TRP A 367 -11.77 -0.16 12.57
CA TRP A 367 -12.68 0.68 11.78
C TRP A 367 -12.09 2.07 11.52
N ALA A 368 -11.50 2.72 12.53
CA ALA A 368 -10.83 4.02 12.36
C ALA A 368 -9.64 3.93 11.38
N MET A 369 -8.97 2.79 11.28
CA MET A 369 -7.89 2.53 10.31
C MET A 369 -8.37 2.40 8.86
N SER A 370 -9.66 2.15 8.62
CA SER A 370 -10.16 1.81 7.28
C SER A 370 -11.17 2.82 6.76
N VAL A 371 -12.15 3.18 7.60
CA VAL A 371 -13.33 3.96 7.19
C VAL A 371 -13.00 5.37 6.69
N PRO A 372 -12.09 6.16 7.30
CA PRO A 372 -11.80 7.52 6.81
C PRO A 372 -11.33 7.53 5.36
N LEU A 373 -10.38 6.65 5.03
CA LEU A 373 -9.82 6.59 3.69
C LEU A 373 -10.87 6.10 2.69
N GLU A 374 -11.71 5.15 3.09
CA GLU A 374 -12.82 4.66 2.28
C GLU A 374 -13.85 5.76 2.01
N VAL A 375 -14.22 6.54 3.02
CA VAL A 375 -15.15 7.67 2.87
C VAL A 375 -14.58 8.73 1.93
N ILE A 376 -13.29 9.06 2.05
CA ILE A 376 -12.63 10.01 1.14
C ILE A 376 -12.67 9.49 -0.29
N ALA A 377 -12.40 8.21 -0.50
CA ALA A 377 -12.41 7.62 -1.84
C ALA A 377 -13.83 7.52 -2.42
N ILE A 378 -14.85 7.26 -1.60
CA ILE A 378 -16.26 7.31 -2.00
C ILE A 378 -16.66 8.73 -2.38
N VAL A 379 -16.31 9.72 -1.55
CA VAL A 379 -16.56 11.14 -1.85
C VAL A 379 -15.87 11.52 -3.16
N GLN A 380 -14.61 11.12 -3.34
CA GLN A 380 -13.89 11.33 -4.59
C GLN A 380 -14.65 10.72 -5.78
N ALA A 381 -15.08 9.46 -5.69
CA ALA A 381 -15.82 8.75 -6.75
C ALA A 381 -17.16 9.42 -7.12
N LEU A 382 -17.76 10.15 -6.18
CA LEU A 382 -18.96 10.95 -6.43
C LEU A 382 -18.65 12.23 -7.22
N TYR A 383 -17.48 12.84 -7.01
CA TYR A 383 -17.09 14.10 -7.64
C TYR A 383 -16.28 13.93 -8.93
N ALA A 384 -15.49 12.87 -9.04
CA ALA A 384 -14.59 12.58 -10.15
C ALA A 384 -14.28 11.08 -10.22
N ASP A 385 -13.56 10.64 -11.26
CA ASP A 385 -13.06 9.27 -11.30
C ASP A 385 -12.13 8.97 -10.11
N ALA A 386 -12.33 7.79 -9.52
CA ALA A 386 -11.56 7.30 -8.38
C ALA A 386 -10.99 5.92 -8.70
N HIS A 387 -9.67 5.79 -8.69
CA HIS A 387 -9.05 4.47 -8.86
C HIS A 387 -9.24 3.63 -7.60
N VAL A 388 -9.60 2.36 -7.79
CA VAL A 388 -9.95 1.43 -6.71
C VAL A 388 -8.79 1.23 -5.71
N ASN A 389 -7.54 1.29 -6.19
CA ASN A 389 -6.35 1.15 -5.34
C ASN A 389 -6.03 2.37 -4.46
N TRP A 390 -6.69 3.52 -4.62
CA TRP A 390 -6.45 4.69 -3.77
C TRP A 390 -6.81 4.43 -2.31
N ALA A 391 -7.78 3.56 -2.06
CA ALA A 391 -8.17 3.11 -0.73
C ALA A 391 -7.39 1.87 -0.25
N ALA A 392 -6.40 1.37 -0.97
CA ALA A 392 -5.70 0.11 -0.61
C ALA A 392 -5.20 0.02 0.84
N PRO A 393 -4.73 1.10 1.51
CA PRO A 393 -4.38 1.05 2.93
C PRO A 393 -5.55 0.72 3.87
N SER A 394 -6.81 1.02 3.48
CA SER A 394 -8.01 0.65 4.25
C SER A 394 -8.15 -0.86 4.41
N MET A 395 -7.59 -1.62 3.49
CA MET A 395 -7.61 -3.09 3.50
C MET A 395 -6.92 -3.70 4.71
N VAL A 396 -5.96 -3.01 5.34
CA VAL A 396 -5.27 -3.51 6.53
C VAL A 396 -6.27 -3.76 7.66
N GLY A 397 -7.14 -2.79 7.94
CA GLY A 397 -8.14 -2.90 9.00
C GLY A 397 -9.28 -3.85 8.63
N PHE A 398 -9.80 -3.77 7.41
CA PHE A 398 -10.84 -4.70 6.93
C PHE A 398 -10.39 -6.17 6.95
N THR A 399 -9.17 -6.44 6.51
CA THR A 399 -8.59 -7.80 6.54
C THR A 399 -8.49 -8.32 7.98
N LEU A 400 -8.06 -7.50 8.94
CA LEU A 400 -8.01 -7.87 10.35
C LEU A 400 -9.42 -8.07 10.95
N LEU A 401 -10.39 -7.26 10.56
CA LEU A 401 -11.80 -7.42 10.96
C LEU A 401 -12.36 -8.75 10.47
N ILE A 402 -12.18 -9.09 9.18
CA ILE A 402 -12.63 -10.36 8.61
C ILE A 402 -11.89 -11.53 9.27
N ALA A 403 -10.56 -11.42 9.43
CA ALA A 403 -9.75 -12.45 10.06
C ALA A 403 -10.16 -12.73 11.51
N SER A 404 -10.56 -11.71 12.27
CA SER A 404 -11.07 -11.89 13.65
C SER A 404 -12.31 -12.78 13.71
N ARG A 405 -13.11 -12.80 12.63
CA ARG A 405 -14.31 -13.64 12.49
C ARG A 405 -13.97 -15.01 11.95
N LEU A 406 -13.03 -15.10 11.01
CA LEU A 406 -12.58 -16.36 10.45
C LEU A 406 -11.74 -17.21 11.42
N SER A 407 -11.17 -16.61 12.46
CA SER A 407 -10.22 -17.26 13.36
C SER A 407 -10.80 -17.74 14.70
N GLN A 408 -12.11 -18.00 14.81
CA GLN A 408 -12.81 -18.11 16.11
C GLN A 408 -12.18 -19.04 17.18
N PRO A 409 -12.31 -18.76 18.50
CA PRO A 409 -12.82 -17.54 19.14
C PRO A 409 -11.80 -16.81 20.04
N LEU A 410 -12.04 -15.51 20.26
CA LEU A 410 -11.29 -14.63 21.16
C LEU A 410 -11.62 -14.88 22.65
N VAL A 411 -12.70 -15.61 22.96
CA VAL A 411 -13.01 -16.18 24.28
C VAL A 411 -12.93 -17.72 24.17
N PRO A 412 -12.28 -18.45 25.09
CA PRO A 412 -12.14 -19.89 25.01
C PRO A 412 -13.45 -20.58 25.39
N LEU A 413 -14.38 -20.69 24.43
CA LEU A 413 -15.51 -21.59 24.51
C LEU A 413 -15.46 -22.48 23.26
N ALA A 414 -15.14 -23.75 23.51
CA ALA A 414 -14.99 -24.85 22.57
C ALA A 414 -13.70 -24.85 21.69
N ALA A 415 -13.18 -26.06 21.50
CA ALA A 415 -12.03 -26.40 20.66
C ALA A 415 -12.10 -25.72 19.28
N PRO A 416 -10.94 -25.44 18.63
CA PRO A 416 -10.91 -24.84 17.30
C PRO A 416 -11.68 -25.72 16.31
N ARG A 417 -12.91 -25.32 15.97
CA ARG A 417 -13.67 -25.94 14.89
C ARG A 417 -12.95 -25.63 13.58
N HIS A 418 -12.85 -26.61 12.69
CA HIS A 418 -12.41 -26.36 11.32
C HIS A 418 -13.34 -25.32 10.70
N ASN A 419 -12.82 -24.11 10.46
CA ASN A 419 -13.64 -23.06 9.88
C ASN A 419 -13.67 -23.24 8.36
N ARG A 420 -14.72 -23.94 7.88
CA ARG A 420 -14.97 -24.12 6.44
C ARG A 420 -14.96 -22.79 5.69
N TRP A 421 -15.38 -21.69 6.33
CA TRP A 421 -15.29 -20.35 5.74
C TRP A 421 -13.86 -19.89 5.49
N LEU A 422 -12.92 -20.17 6.40
CA LEU A 422 -11.53 -19.78 6.18
C LEU A 422 -10.96 -20.50 4.96
N THR A 423 -11.18 -21.81 4.88
CA THR A 423 -10.75 -22.60 3.72
C THR A 423 -11.41 -22.10 2.43
N ALA A 424 -12.74 -21.89 2.45
CA ALA A 424 -13.47 -21.37 1.30
C ALA A 424 -12.92 -20.03 0.83
N VAL A 425 -12.72 -19.07 1.74
CA VAL A 425 -12.19 -17.73 1.43
C VAL A 425 -10.79 -17.81 0.81
N LEU A 426 -9.87 -18.56 1.41
CA LEU A 426 -8.51 -18.70 0.88
C LEU A 426 -8.53 -19.34 -0.51
N VAL A 427 -9.29 -20.42 -0.69
CA VAL A 427 -9.40 -21.11 -1.98
C VAL A 427 -10.03 -20.21 -3.04
N THR A 428 -11.13 -19.53 -2.74
CA THR A 428 -11.81 -18.67 -3.71
C THR A 428 -10.98 -17.47 -4.11
N ASN A 429 -10.22 -16.89 -3.18
CA ASN A 429 -9.33 -15.77 -3.49
C ASN A 429 -8.16 -16.22 -4.39
N LEU A 430 -7.58 -17.39 -4.12
CA LEU A 430 -6.54 -17.99 -4.96
C LEU A 430 -7.07 -18.36 -6.35
N LEU A 431 -8.28 -18.95 -6.43
CA LEU A 431 -8.92 -19.27 -7.71
C LEU A 431 -9.21 -18.00 -8.51
N LEU A 432 -9.79 -16.98 -7.90
CA LEU A 432 -10.11 -15.72 -8.57
C LEU A 432 -8.85 -15.05 -9.11
N THR A 433 -7.77 -15.02 -8.32
CA THR A 433 -6.47 -14.48 -8.73
C THR A 433 -5.86 -15.32 -9.85
N GLY A 434 -5.84 -16.66 -9.70
CA GLY A 434 -5.30 -17.57 -10.69
C GLY A 434 -6.03 -17.48 -12.02
N ILE A 435 -7.36 -17.42 -12.00
CA ILE A 435 -8.20 -17.20 -13.20
C ILE A 435 -7.83 -15.86 -13.85
N ALA A 436 -7.74 -14.78 -13.06
CA ALA A 436 -7.39 -13.46 -13.61
C ALA A 436 -6.00 -13.44 -14.28
N LEU A 437 -5.02 -14.11 -13.69
CA LEU A 437 -3.65 -14.15 -14.21
C LEU A 437 -3.47 -15.11 -15.40
N HIS A 438 -4.17 -16.24 -15.39
CA HIS A 438 -3.98 -17.32 -16.36
C HIS A 438 -5.11 -17.43 -17.39
N MET A 439 -6.08 -16.51 -17.42
CA MET A 439 -7.17 -16.52 -18.40
C MET A 439 -6.65 -16.63 -19.83
N ARG A 440 -5.58 -15.89 -20.15
CA ARG A 440 -4.94 -15.92 -21.46
C ARG A 440 -4.27 -17.27 -21.74
N ASP A 441 -3.69 -17.91 -20.75
CA ASP A 441 -3.02 -19.19 -20.93
C ASP A 441 -4.02 -20.30 -21.27
N PHE A 442 -5.27 -20.17 -20.81
CA PHE A 442 -6.35 -21.10 -21.15
C PHE A 442 -7.04 -20.79 -22.49
N VAL A 443 -7.31 -19.52 -22.77
CA VAL A 443 -8.08 -19.09 -23.95
C VAL A 443 -7.19 -18.89 -25.18
N GLY A 444 -5.92 -18.56 -24.97
CA GLY A 444 -4.95 -18.26 -26.01
C GLY A 444 -5.04 -16.81 -26.53
N PRO A 445 -4.46 -16.53 -27.71
CA PRO A 445 -4.34 -15.18 -28.28
C PRO A 445 -5.69 -14.57 -28.72
N THR A 446 -6.76 -15.36 -28.74
CA THR A 446 -8.13 -14.91 -29.08
C THR A 446 -8.84 -14.25 -27.91
N LEU A 447 -8.27 -14.25 -26.70
CA LEU A 447 -8.85 -13.60 -25.53
C LEU A 447 -8.97 -12.08 -25.75
N PRO A 448 -10.17 -11.48 -25.69
CA PRO A 448 -10.33 -10.04 -25.80
C PRO A 448 -9.54 -9.27 -24.74
N SER A 449 -8.95 -8.14 -25.11
CA SER A 449 -8.06 -7.35 -24.25
C SER A 449 -8.71 -6.91 -22.94
N LYS A 450 -10.04 -6.69 -22.93
CA LYS A 450 -10.78 -6.34 -21.70
C LYS A 450 -10.75 -7.41 -20.61
N TYR A 451 -10.45 -8.67 -20.93
CA TYR A 451 -10.41 -9.79 -19.99
C TYR A 451 -8.99 -10.21 -19.60
N ASP A 452 -7.96 -9.74 -20.31
CA ASP A 452 -6.56 -9.96 -19.94
C ASP A 452 -6.07 -8.78 -19.10
N VAL A 453 -6.02 -8.99 -17.78
CA VAL A 453 -5.60 -7.96 -16.80
C VAL A 453 -4.15 -7.52 -17.00
N LEU A 454 -3.34 -8.31 -17.71
CA LEU A 454 -1.92 -8.07 -17.97
C LEU A 454 -1.65 -7.57 -19.40
N VAL A 455 -2.68 -7.40 -20.23
CA VAL A 455 -2.55 -7.06 -21.67
C VAL A 455 -1.74 -5.79 -21.93
N ARG A 456 -1.72 -4.84 -21.00
CA ARG A 456 -0.93 -3.60 -21.11
C ARG A 456 0.58 -3.79 -21.00
N MET A 457 1.02 -4.94 -20.50
CA MET A 457 2.43 -5.28 -20.32
C MET A 457 2.91 -6.29 -21.37
N ARG A 458 2.09 -6.64 -22.36
CA ARG A 458 2.46 -7.65 -23.36
C ARG A 458 2.97 -7.00 -24.64
N GLY A 459 3.79 -7.71 -25.41
CA GLY A 459 4.25 -7.32 -26.73
C GLY A 459 5.35 -6.24 -26.78
N TRP A 460 5.64 -5.54 -25.67
CA TRP A 460 6.66 -4.51 -25.64
C TRP A 460 8.07 -5.05 -25.90
N HIS A 461 8.46 -6.14 -25.22
CA HIS A 461 9.78 -6.74 -25.41
C HIS A 461 10.01 -7.17 -26.87
N GLU A 462 9.03 -7.85 -27.47
CA GLU A 462 9.07 -8.30 -28.86
C GLU A 462 9.16 -7.12 -29.84
N ALA A 463 8.36 -6.09 -29.61
CA ALA A 463 8.32 -4.94 -30.50
C ALA A 463 9.62 -4.11 -30.43
N PHE A 464 10.19 -3.91 -29.24
CA PHE A 464 11.49 -3.24 -29.09
C PHE A 464 12.65 -4.08 -29.62
N ALA A 465 12.59 -5.41 -29.47
CA ALA A 465 13.59 -6.32 -30.02
C ALA A 465 13.56 -6.35 -31.56
N ASP A 466 12.38 -6.31 -32.17
CA ASP A 466 12.23 -6.25 -33.63
C ASP A 466 12.81 -4.96 -34.23
N LEU A 467 12.71 -3.85 -33.51
CA LEU A 467 13.26 -2.55 -33.95
C LEU A 467 14.74 -2.34 -33.58
N ALA A 468 15.29 -3.10 -32.64
CA ALA A 468 16.65 -2.91 -32.13
C ALA A 468 17.77 -2.96 -33.21
N PRO A 469 17.72 -3.83 -34.24
CA PRO A 469 18.76 -3.88 -35.26
C PRO A 469 18.93 -2.56 -36.05
N GLU A 470 17.89 -1.74 -36.16
CA GLU A 470 17.96 -0.45 -36.84
C GLU A 470 18.88 0.54 -36.10
N LEU A 471 19.10 0.36 -34.80
CA LEU A 471 20.00 1.19 -34.00
C LEU A 471 21.48 0.90 -34.27
N GLU A 472 21.78 -0.19 -34.98
CA GLU A 472 23.14 -0.60 -35.35
C GLU A 472 23.52 -0.15 -36.77
N ASP A 473 22.61 0.50 -37.51
CA ASP A 473 22.95 1.13 -38.81
C ASP A 473 24.01 2.23 -38.57
N PRO A 474 25.18 2.18 -39.24
CA PRO A 474 26.24 3.18 -39.08
C PRO A 474 25.80 4.63 -39.33
N VAL A 475 24.72 4.84 -40.08
CA VAL A 475 24.16 6.17 -40.37
C VAL A 475 23.46 6.77 -39.14
N VAL A 476 22.89 5.94 -38.27
CA VAL A 476 22.06 6.38 -37.14
C VAL A 476 22.63 6.00 -35.77
N THR A 477 23.65 5.12 -35.74
CA THR A 477 24.29 4.67 -34.50
C THR A 477 24.78 5.87 -33.68
N GLY A 478 24.40 5.91 -32.41
CA GLY A 478 24.78 6.98 -31.48
C GLY A 478 23.92 8.24 -31.55
N LEU A 479 22.97 8.35 -32.51
CA LEU A 479 22.00 9.43 -32.52
C LEU A 479 21.02 9.30 -31.33
N PRO A 480 20.55 10.42 -30.78
CA PRO A 480 19.53 10.39 -29.74
C PRO A 480 18.18 9.92 -30.31
N VAL A 481 17.44 9.18 -29.48
CA VAL A 481 16.09 8.71 -29.76
C VAL A 481 15.09 9.75 -29.27
N LEU A 482 14.47 10.46 -30.20
CA LEU A 482 13.35 11.36 -29.95
C LEU A 482 12.05 10.57 -29.81
N THR A 483 11.23 10.91 -28.83
CA THR A 483 9.89 10.33 -28.63
C THR A 483 8.85 11.41 -28.44
N ASP A 484 7.61 11.14 -28.83
CA ASP A 484 6.46 12.04 -28.68
C ASP A 484 5.55 11.71 -27.49
N THR A 485 5.83 10.62 -26.76
CA THR A 485 5.07 10.24 -25.58
C THR A 485 5.97 9.78 -24.42
N ARG A 486 5.51 10.05 -23.19
CA ARG A 486 6.12 9.54 -21.95
C ARG A 486 6.23 8.01 -21.90
N LEU A 487 5.29 7.31 -22.56
CA LEU A 487 5.32 5.86 -22.64
C LEU A 487 6.54 5.39 -23.44
N PHE A 488 6.75 5.92 -24.65
CA PHE A 488 7.88 5.49 -25.47
C PHE A 488 9.22 5.88 -24.87
N ILE A 489 9.35 7.07 -24.26
CA ILE A 489 10.64 7.49 -23.71
C ILE A 489 11.11 6.58 -22.57
N THR A 490 10.17 6.13 -21.72
CA THR A 490 10.47 5.27 -20.57
C THR A 490 10.78 3.84 -21.00
N GLU A 491 9.97 3.28 -21.90
CA GLU A 491 10.18 1.92 -22.41
C GLU A 491 11.43 1.84 -23.29
N ALA A 492 11.71 2.84 -24.13
CA ALA A 492 12.94 2.89 -24.94
C ALA A 492 14.19 2.97 -24.05
N ALA A 493 14.18 3.82 -23.03
CA ALA A 493 15.27 3.92 -22.06
C ALA A 493 15.53 2.57 -21.35
N TYR A 494 14.49 1.77 -21.15
CA TYR A 494 14.60 0.44 -20.53
C TYR A 494 15.02 -0.64 -21.52
N TYR A 495 14.25 -0.92 -22.59
CA TYR A 495 14.54 -2.08 -23.46
C TYR A 495 15.79 -1.89 -24.31
N TRP A 496 16.09 -0.66 -24.74
CA TRP A 496 17.33 -0.36 -25.48
C TRP A 496 18.49 0.06 -24.57
N ARG A 497 18.40 -0.18 -23.26
CA ARG A 497 19.48 0.15 -22.30
C ARG A 497 20.86 -0.43 -22.65
N ARG A 498 20.91 -1.55 -23.38
CA ARG A 498 22.17 -2.17 -23.84
C ARG A 498 22.82 -1.43 -25.01
N HIS A 499 22.06 -0.64 -25.76
CA HIS A 499 22.55 0.20 -26.85
C HIS A 499 22.96 1.61 -26.37
N ASN A 500 22.91 1.89 -25.07
CA ASN A 500 23.23 3.20 -24.47
C ASN A 500 22.50 4.38 -25.14
N VAL A 501 21.23 4.16 -25.54
CA VAL A 501 20.43 5.19 -26.21
C VAL A 501 20.26 6.43 -25.32
N GLN A 502 20.51 7.60 -25.89
CA GLN A 502 20.11 8.86 -25.28
C GLN A 502 18.69 9.18 -25.72
N THR A 503 17.75 9.25 -24.78
CA THR A 503 16.34 9.54 -25.08
C THR A 503 16.02 11.04 -24.93
N LEU A 504 15.29 11.61 -25.88
CA LEU A 504 14.80 12.99 -25.87
C LEU A 504 13.28 13.03 -26.04
N MET A 505 12.64 14.02 -25.41
CA MET A 505 11.20 14.27 -25.50
C MET A 505 10.92 15.38 -26.52
N TRP A 506 9.97 15.15 -27.42
CA TRP A 506 9.43 16.18 -28.30
C TRP A 506 8.59 17.17 -27.48
N ASN A 507 9.00 18.44 -27.44
CA ASN A 507 8.34 19.45 -26.60
C ASN A 507 8.30 20.84 -27.27
N PRO A 508 7.49 21.02 -28.34
CA PRO A 508 7.45 22.27 -29.10
C PRO A 508 6.85 23.44 -28.33
N LYS A 509 6.06 23.18 -27.29
CA LYS A 509 5.41 24.20 -26.46
C LYS A 509 6.25 24.60 -25.24
N GLY A 510 7.36 23.91 -24.98
CA GLY A 510 8.13 24.10 -23.75
C GLY A 510 7.32 23.79 -22.49
N SER A 511 6.35 22.86 -22.57
CA SER A 511 5.54 22.44 -21.45
C SER A 511 6.37 21.67 -20.41
N ARG A 512 5.82 21.53 -19.21
CA ARG A 512 6.40 20.74 -18.11
C ARG A 512 5.33 19.83 -17.50
N GLN A 513 4.64 19.09 -18.35
CA GLN A 513 3.52 18.20 -17.96
C GLN A 513 4.01 16.81 -17.54
N ASP A 514 5.26 16.47 -17.83
CA ASP A 514 5.91 15.29 -17.29
C ASP A 514 7.41 15.49 -16.98
N HIS A 515 8.00 14.45 -16.39
CA HIS A 515 9.40 14.44 -15.97
C HIS A 515 10.38 14.67 -17.13
N TYR A 516 10.09 14.14 -18.31
CA TYR A 516 10.99 14.13 -19.45
C TYR A 516 10.88 15.40 -20.27
N GLU A 517 9.71 16.01 -20.34
CA GLU A 517 9.57 17.39 -20.80
C GLU A 517 10.42 18.35 -19.95
N MET A 518 10.46 18.15 -18.63
CA MET A 518 11.27 18.98 -17.73
C MET A 518 12.78 18.74 -17.85
N THR A 519 13.23 17.50 -18.09
CA THR A 519 14.64 17.10 -17.93
C THR A 519 15.37 16.71 -19.21
N ARG A 520 14.64 16.28 -20.26
CA ARG A 520 15.21 15.70 -21.49
C ARG A 520 14.48 16.17 -22.75
N SER A 521 13.94 17.39 -22.77
CA SER A 521 13.36 17.95 -24.00
C SER A 521 14.42 18.09 -25.10
N LEU A 522 14.06 17.81 -26.36
CA LEU A 522 14.88 18.17 -27.51
C LEU A 522 15.08 19.69 -27.51
N PRO A 523 16.31 20.20 -27.39
CA PRO A 523 16.56 21.63 -27.36
C PRO A 523 16.13 22.32 -28.65
N ASN A 524 15.71 23.59 -28.57
CA ASN A 524 15.43 24.41 -29.76
C ASN A 524 16.75 24.84 -30.44
N LYS A 525 17.50 23.89 -30.99
CA LYS A 525 18.78 24.13 -31.65
C LYS A 525 18.77 23.53 -33.06
N VAL A 526 18.87 24.40 -34.07
CA VAL A 526 18.86 23.99 -35.48
C VAL A 526 20.03 23.03 -35.79
N GLY A 527 19.77 22.07 -36.67
CA GLY A 527 20.77 21.13 -37.20
C GLY A 527 20.90 19.81 -36.44
N ALA A 528 20.06 19.55 -35.44
CA ALA A 528 20.10 18.27 -34.71
C ALA A 528 19.59 17.10 -35.58
N ASP A 529 20.26 15.97 -35.46
CA ASP A 529 19.92 14.69 -36.12
C ASP A 529 19.43 13.71 -35.05
N VAL A 530 18.31 13.03 -35.30
CA VAL A 530 17.66 12.17 -34.31
C VAL A 530 17.02 10.94 -34.96
N ILE A 531 16.75 9.92 -34.15
CA ILE A 531 15.84 8.82 -34.51
C ILE A 531 14.50 9.08 -33.81
N LEU A 532 13.41 9.22 -34.55
CA LEU A 532 12.08 9.34 -33.96
C LEU A 532 11.46 7.96 -33.74
N LEU A 533 11.00 7.69 -32.52
CA LEU A 533 10.12 6.58 -32.15
C LEU A 533 8.73 7.12 -31.79
N THR A 534 7.70 6.63 -32.47
CA THR A 534 6.31 7.06 -32.29
C THR A 534 5.32 5.94 -32.60
N SER A 535 4.09 6.05 -32.07
CA SER A 535 2.95 5.21 -32.48
C SER A 535 2.22 5.73 -33.72
N ASN A 536 2.53 6.94 -34.18
CA ASN A 536 1.87 7.55 -35.33
C ASN A 536 2.62 7.19 -36.63
N PRO A 537 2.00 6.51 -37.60
CA PRO A 537 2.66 6.19 -38.89
C PRO A 537 2.93 7.42 -39.76
N LYS A 538 2.29 8.56 -39.47
CA LYS A 538 2.49 9.84 -40.15
C LYS A 538 2.65 10.98 -39.13
N PRO A 539 3.81 11.07 -38.45
CA PRO A 539 4.04 12.03 -37.38
C PRO A 539 4.39 13.43 -37.93
N ASP A 540 3.50 13.99 -38.75
CA ASP A 540 3.66 15.27 -39.46
C ASP A 540 4.06 16.43 -38.56
N GLU A 541 3.57 16.45 -37.32
CA GLU A 541 3.89 17.51 -36.34
C GLU A 541 5.38 17.55 -35.99
N VAL A 542 6.04 16.39 -36.01
CA VAL A 542 7.48 16.25 -35.74
C VAL A 542 8.26 16.37 -37.06
N THR A 543 7.87 15.60 -38.07
CA THR A 543 8.67 15.44 -39.31
C THR A 543 8.79 16.72 -40.12
N LYS A 544 7.75 17.59 -40.13
CA LYS A 544 7.80 18.89 -40.81
C LYS A 544 8.86 19.84 -40.23
N ARG A 545 9.42 19.52 -39.07
CA ARG A 545 10.48 20.28 -38.41
C ARG A 545 11.88 19.71 -38.69
N PHE A 546 12.04 18.85 -39.69
CA PHE A 546 13.33 18.32 -40.11
C PHE A 546 13.50 18.45 -41.62
N ALA A 547 14.74 18.71 -42.06
CA ALA A 547 15.06 18.88 -43.47
C ALA A 547 14.99 17.56 -44.26
N ILE A 548 15.38 16.45 -43.64
CA ILE A 548 15.36 15.12 -44.25
C ILE A 548 14.60 14.17 -43.35
N ILE A 549 13.71 13.40 -43.96
CA ILE A 549 12.88 12.38 -43.31
C ILE A 549 13.11 11.08 -44.06
N ARG A 550 13.59 10.05 -43.37
CA ARG A 550 13.74 8.69 -43.91
C ARG A 550 13.04 7.70 -42.99
N PRO A 551 11.90 7.11 -43.38
CA PRO A 551 11.32 5.98 -42.64
C PRO A 551 12.35 4.85 -42.55
N LEU A 552 12.51 4.24 -41.37
CA LEU A 552 13.41 3.12 -41.15
C LEU A 552 12.60 1.81 -41.14
N LYS A 553 12.04 1.47 -39.99
CA LYS A 553 11.26 0.24 -39.78
C LYS A 553 10.00 0.54 -38.98
N SER A 554 8.97 -0.24 -39.24
CA SER A 554 7.74 -0.24 -38.44
C SER A 554 7.48 -1.65 -37.94
N THR A 555 6.96 -1.75 -36.73
CA THR A 555 6.59 -3.03 -36.12
C THR A 555 5.17 -2.98 -35.58
N LYS A 556 4.50 -4.12 -35.63
CA LYS A 556 3.13 -4.28 -35.15
C LYS A 556 2.98 -5.65 -34.50
N ILE A 557 2.95 -5.66 -33.18
CA ILE A 557 2.84 -6.89 -32.39
C ILE A 557 1.40 -7.02 -31.88
N ALA A 558 0.74 -8.09 -32.29
CA ALA A 558 -0.61 -8.41 -31.83
C ALA A 558 -0.59 -8.95 -30.41
N VAL A 559 -1.17 -8.20 -29.47
CA VAL A 559 -1.28 -8.61 -28.06
C VAL A 559 -2.65 -9.15 -27.71
N GLY A 560 -3.65 -8.96 -28.58
CA GLY A 560 -4.99 -9.55 -28.48
C GLY A 560 -5.74 -9.33 -29.79
N PRO A 561 -6.99 -9.83 -29.92
CA PRO A 561 -7.78 -9.67 -31.14
C PRO A 561 -8.15 -8.21 -31.44
N ASP A 562 -8.15 -7.37 -30.40
CA ASP A 562 -8.59 -5.97 -30.40
C ASP A 562 -7.47 -5.00 -29.99
N ARG A 563 -6.22 -5.45 -29.85
CA ARG A 563 -5.11 -4.60 -29.43
C ARG A 563 -3.76 -5.02 -30.00
N ASN A 564 -3.02 -4.02 -30.48
CA ASN A 564 -1.65 -4.15 -30.97
C ASN A 564 -0.73 -3.17 -30.25
N VAL A 565 0.56 -3.52 -30.15
CA VAL A 565 1.65 -2.59 -29.90
C VAL A 565 2.23 -2.22 -31.27
N GLU A 566 2.05 -0.97 -31.68
CA GLU A 566 2.49 -0.47 -32.99
C GLU A 566 3.49 0.67 -32.78
N MET A 567 4.63 0.56 -33.45
CA MET A 567 5.74 1.50 -33.33
C MET A 567 6.40 1.72 -34.69
N HIS A 568 6.80 2.96 -34.92
CA HIS A 568 7.42 3.41 -36.16
C HIS A 568 8.72 4.14 -35.84
N LEU A 569 9.79 3.77 -36.56
CA LEU A 569 11.09 4.43 -36.52
C LEU A 569 11.32 5.27 -37.78
N PHE A 570 11.79 6.50 -37.56
CA PHE A 570 12.20 7.41 -38.62
C PHE A 570 13.58 7.98 -38.31
N PHE A 571 14.44 8.06 -39.31
CA PHE A 571 15.63 8.90 -39.26
C PHE A 571 15.25 10.31 -39.68
N LEU A 572 15.54 11.29 -38.80
CA LEU A 572 15.24 12.69 -39.03
C LEU A 572 16.54 13.50 -38.97
N ARG A 573 16.82 14.25 -40.03
CA ARG A 573 18.07 15.03 -40.16
C ARG A 573 17.79 16.53 -40.25
N GLY A 574 18.63 17.32 -39.60
CA GLY A 574 18.62 18.77 -39.70
C GLY A 574 17.35 19.37 -39.10
N PHE A 575 17.22 19.28 -37.77
CA PHE A 575 16.13 19.94 -37.04
C PHE A 575 16.06 21.42 -37.39
N LEU A 576 14.87 21.91 -37.74
CA LEU A 576 14.61 23.27 -38.21
C LEU A 576 14.24 24.24 -37.08
N GLY A 577 14.20 23.74 -35.83
CA GLY A 577 13.70 24.49 -34.68
C GLY A 577 12.19 24.40 -34.50
N TYR A 578 11.73 24.74 -33.30
CA TYR A 578 10.32 24.87 -32.96
C TYR A 578 9.75 26.21 -33.44
N ASP A 579 10.58 27.25 -33.46
CA ASP A 579 10.30 28.56 -34.05
C ASP A 579 10.65 28.59 -35.55
N GLN A 580 10.50 29.76 -36.18
CA GLN A 580 10.91 29.96 -37.58
C GLN A 580 12.31 30.55 -37.71
N LYS A 581 13.12 30.50 -36.64
CA LYS A 581 14.45 31.12 -36.64
C LYS A 581 15.46 30.26 -37.38
N THR A 582 16.29 30.90 -38.20
CA THR A 582 17.38 30.25 -38.93
C THR A 582 18.57 29.93 -38.02
N TYR A 583 19.47 29.07 -38.49
CA TYR A 583 20.72 28.78 -37.78
C TYR A 583 21.54 30.06 -37.50
N LEU A 584 21.64 30.96 -38.48
CA LEU A 584 22.39 32.22 -38.36
C LEU A 584 21.80 33.13 -37.27
N GLU A 585 20.47 33.23 -37.22
CA GLU A 585 19.74 33.98 -36.19
C GLU A 585 19.89 33.37 -34.79
N GLN A 586 19.98 32.04 -34.68
CA GLN A 586 20.20 31.35 -33.41
C GLN A 586 21.65 31.44 -32.93
N SER A 587 22.63 31.43 -33.85
CA SER A 587 24.05 31.54 -33.52
C SER A 587 24.52 32.98 -33.32
N GLY A 588 23.71 33.98 -33.71
CA GLY A 588 24.08 35.39 -33.72
C GLY A 588 25.12 35.74 -34.78
N ALA A 589 25.32 34.85 -35.77
CA ALA A 589 26.28 35.06 -36.86
C ALA A 589 25.71 35.95 -37.98
N ASP A 590 24.42 36.26 -37.92
CA ASP A 590 23.74 37.27 -38.71
C ASP A 590 23.98 38.70 -38.18
N LYS A 591 24.48 38.86 -36.95
CA LYS A 591 24.78 40.17 -36.38
C LYS A 591 26.12 40.68 -36.91
N PRO A 592 26.19 41.95 -37.37
CA PRO A 592 27.46 42.57 -37.72
C PRO A 592 28.38 42.62 -36.47
N PRO A 593 29.71 42.55 -36.63
CA PRO A 593 30.65 42.66 -35.52
C PRO A 593 30.40 43.96 -34.74
N SER A 594 30.44 43.89 -33.41
CA SER A 594 30.24 45.06 -32.57
C SER A 594 31.31 46.11 -32.86
N ALA A 595 30.93 47.39 -32.86
CA ALA A 595 31.82 48.52 -33.09
C ALA A 595 33.00 48.64 -32.09
N ASP A 596 33.03 47.80 -31.04
CA ASP A 596 34.11 47.69 -30.06
C ASP A 596 35.18 46.63 -30.43
N GLU A 597 35.00 45.88 -31.53
CA GLU A 597 35.97 44.88 -32.05
C GLU A 597 36.67 45.31 -33.37
N GLN A 598 36.55 46.58 -33.76
CA GLN A 598 37.36 47.21 -34.82
C GLN A 598 38.32 48.23 -34.22
#